data_AF-A0A2R6NHB3-F1
#
_entry.id   AF-A0A2R6NHB3-F1
#
_cell.length_a   1.000
_cell.length_b   1.000
_cell.length_c   1.000
_cell.angle_alpha   90.00
_cell.angle_beta   90.00
_cell.angle_gamma   90.00
#
_symmetry.space_group_name_H-M   'P 1'
#
loop_
_entity.id
_entity.type
_entity.pdbx_description
1 polymer ?
#
loop_
_entity_poly.entity_id
_entity_poly.type
_entity_poly.pdbx_seq_one_letter_code
_entity_poly.pdbx_strand_id
1 'polypeptide(L)'
;MIRRQARERRQYIYAKSLEAQERQTYERKQQIKDALASGKSLPTELRKNAKDLGRDLAFDDAQTDAMIVSHFPHGPTLYFTLHNVALRHDLDSYKNTTVSEQYPHLIFDNFSSKLGERIQDALKYLFPVPKEDSKRVMTFSNEDDFISFRHHVFVKIPPKQIQLAEVGPRFEMKPYEIRQGTIEQTEAEREWVLAHYSRTAKKRSILTGPPPRPGASTHQEDSREPAKKRARR
;
A
#
# COMPACT_ATOMS: atom_id res chain seq x y z
N MET A 1 -38.09 -9.17 4.16
CA MET A 1 -36.98 -8.80 5.06
C MET A 1 -36.37 -9.99 5.80
N ILE A 2 -37.17 -10.80 6.51
CA ILE A 2 -36.68 -11.94 7.35
C ILE A 2 -35.92 -13.03 6.56
N ARG A 3 -36.38 -13.40 5.36
CA ARG A 3 -35.70 -14.40 4.51
C ARG A 3 -34.31 -13.95 4.02
N ARG A 4 -34.11 -12.64 3.82
CA ARG A 4 -32.83 -12.05 3.43
C ARG A 4 -31.81 -12.14 4.57
N GLN A 5 -32.22 -11.77 5.78
CA GLN A 5 -31.39 -11.89 6.98
C GLN A 5 -31.00 -13.34 7.29
N ALA A 6 -31.91 -14.30 7.10
CA ALA A 6 -31.61 -15.72 7.27
C ALA A 6 -30.60 -16.23 6.23
N ARG A 7 -30.67 -15.76 4.98
CA ARG A 7 -29.70 -16.08 3.92
C ARG A 7 -28.33 -15.48 4.21
N GLU A 8 -28.28 -14.19 4.56
CA GLU A 8 -27.05 -13.47 4.89
C GLU A 8 -26.35 -14.10 6.10
N ARG A 9 -27.10 -14.51 7.13
CA ARG A 9 -26.54 -15.22 8.30
C ARG A 9 -25.98 -16.60 7.93
N ARG A 10 -26.67 -17.37 7.07
CA ARG A 10 -26.16 -18.67 6.59
C ARG A 10 -24.90 -18.51 5.76
N GLN A 11 -24.86 -17.51 4.88
CA GLN A 11 -23.69 -17.19 4.07
C GLN A 11 -22.52 -16.75 4.95
N TYR A 12 -22.76 -15.90 5.95
CA TYR A 12 -21.73 -15.47 6.90
C TYR A 12 -21.16 -16.64 7.70
N ILE A 13 -22.02 -17.53 8.25
CA ILE A 13 -21.55 -18.70 9.00
C ILE A 13 -20.73 -19.63 8.10
N TYR A 14 -21.19 -19.85 6.86
CA TYR A 14 -20.47 -20.69 5.89
C TYR A 14 -19.12 -20.09 5.50
N ALA A 15 -19.09 -18.80 5.15
CA ALA A 15 -17.85 -18.08 4.84
C ALA A 15 -16.87 -18.12 6.01
N LYS A 16 -17.35 -17.92 7.24
CA LYS A 16 -16.52 -18.01 8.46
C LYS A 16 -15.98 -19.42 8.71
N SER A 17 -16.76 -20.46 8.37
CA SER A 17 -16.30 -21.85 8.46
C SER A 17 -15.24 -22.18 7.43
N LEU A 18 -15.38 -21.64 6.21
CA LEU A 18 -14.39 -21.74 5.13
C LEU A 18 -13.09 -21.05 5.52
N GLU A 19 -13.18 -19.81 5.99
CA GLU A 19 -12.03 -19.03 6.46
C GLU A 19 -11.24 -19.77 7.57
N ALA A 20 -11.95 -20.42 8.50
CA ALA A 20 -11.31 -21.23 9.54
C ALA A 20 -10.58 -22.47 8.98
N GLN A 21 -11.14 -23.13 7.97
CA GLN A 21 -10.50 -24.27 7.30
C GLN A 21 -9.31 -23.83 6.44
N GLU A 22 -9.45 -22.73 5.71
CA GLU A 22 -8.38 -22.11 4.91
C GLU A 22 -7.22 -21.68 5.80
N ARG A 23 -7.50 -21.08 6.96
CA ARG A 23 -6.47 -20.71 7.94
C ARG A 23 -5.68 -21.91 8.44
N GLN A 24 -6.34 -23.02 8.79
CA GLN A 24 -5.63 -24.25 9.19
C GLN A 24 -4.78 -24.80 8.04
N THR A 25 -5.28 -24.70 6.81
CA THR A 25 -4.56 -25.15 5.63
C THR A 25 -3.33 -24.26 5.38
N TYR A 26 -3.49 -22.94 5.56
CA TYR A 26 -2.42 -21.96 5.47
C TYR A 26 -1.32 -22.19 6.51
N GLU A 27 -1.69 -22.39 7.79
CA GLU A 27 -0.73 -22.69 8.86
C GLU A 27 0.09 -23.96 8.56
N ARG A 28 -0.56 -25.00 7.99
CA ARG A 28 0.13 -26.23 7.55
C ARG A 28 1.06 -25.99 6.36
N LYS A 29 0.64 -25.18 5.38
CA LYS A 29 1.47 -24.78 4.24
C LYS A 29 2.70 -23.99 4.70
N GLN A 30 2.52 -23.06 5.63
CA GLN A 30 3.60 -22.24 6.19
C GLN A 30 4.64 -23.10 6.93
N GLN A 31 4.20 -24.09 7.72
CA GLN A 31 5.12 -25.04 8.35
C GLN A 31 5.95 -25.85 7.34
N ILE A 32 5.37 -26.21 6.18
CA ILE A 32 6.13 -26.87 5.10
C ILE A 32 7.14 -25.89 4.51
N LYS A 33 6.76 -24.63 4.27
CA LYS A 33 7.65 -23.58 3.75
C LYS A 33 8.83 -23.31 4.69
N ASP A 34 8.57 -23.22 6.00
CA ASP A 34 9.59 -23.02 7.03
C ASP A 34 10.53 -24.22 7.17
N ALA A 35 10.00 -25.45 7.07
CA ALA A 35 10.80 -26.66 7.08
C ALA A 35 11.73 -26.74 5.86
N LEU A 36 11.23 -26.34 4.68
CA LEU A 36 12.03 -26.24 3.45
C LEU A 36 13.12 -25.16 3.58
N ALA A 37 12.79 -23.99 4.13
CA ALA A 37 13.76 -22.91 4.33
C ALA A 37 14.85 -23.24 5.36
N SER A 38 14.48 -23.94 6.44
CA SER A 38 15.38 -24.30 7.54
C SER A 38 16.12 -25.63 7.35
N GLY A 39 15.76 -26.42 6.33
CA GLY A 39 16.33 -27.75 6.07
C GLY A 39 16.00 -28.81 7.13
N LYS A 40 15.04 -28.52 8.04
CA LYS A 40 14.64 -29.44 9.10
C LYS A 40 13.68 -30.51 8.58
N SER A 41 13.68 -31.69 9.20
CA SER A 41 12.75 -32.76 8.84
C SER A 41 11.29 -32.38 9.11
N LEU A 42 10.40 -32.64 8.14
CA LEU A 42 8.96 -32.35 8.25
C LEU A 42 8.29 -33.12 9.42
N PRO A 43 7.35 -32.48 10.15
CA PRO A 43 6.51 -33.12 11.16
C PRO A 43 5.74 -34.32 10.60
N THR A 44 5.60 -35.38 11.40
CA THR A 44 4.97 -36.64 10.98
C THR A 44 3.54 -36.46 10.48
N GLU A 45 2.80 -35.50 11.03
CA GLU A 45 1.41 -35.18 10.66
C GLU A 45 1.29 -34.62 9.23
N LEU A 46 2.30 -33.89 8.77
CA LEU A 46 2.30 -33.25 7.45
C LEU A 46 2.87 -34.15 6.36
N ARG A 47 3.63 -35.20 6.70
CA ARG A 47 4.32 -36.07 5.73
C ARG A 47 3.38 -36.72 4.70
N LYS A 48 2.15 -37.07 5.10
CA LYS A 48 1.16 -37.69 4.19
C LYS A 48 0.59 -36.66 3.20
N ASN A 49 0.33 -35.44 3.66
CA ASN A 49 -0.30 -34.37 2.86
C ASN A 49 0.73 -33.46 2.17
N ALA A 50 2.03 -33.63 2.43
CA ALA A 50 3.09 -32.75 1.96
C ALA A 50 3.19 -32.67 0.43
N LYS A 51 2.87 -33.75 -0.29
CA LYS A 51 2.90 -33.75 -1.77
C LYS A 51 1.82 -32.87 -2.38
N ASP A 52 0.61 -32.92 -1.83
CA ASP A 52 -0.52 -32.14 -2.35
C ASP A 52 -0.40 -30.68 -1.91
N LEU A 53 -0.12 -30.43 -0.63
CA LEU A 53 0.13 -29.09 -0.11
C LEU A 53 1.34 -28.41 -0.78
N GLY A 54 2.37 -29.18 -1.16
CA GLY A 54 3.54 -28.67 -1.87
C GLY A 54 3.25 -28.23 -3.31
N ARG A 55 2.30 -28.89 -4.00
CA ARG A 55 1.82 -28.43 -5.31
C ARG A 55 1.02 -27.13 -5.15
N ASP A 56 0.11 -27.10 -4.19
CA ASP A 56 -0.72 -25.93 -3.93
C ASP A 56 0.13 -24.71 -3.51
N LEU A 57 1.17 -24.92 -2.70
CA LEU A 57 2.16 -23.90 -2.33
C LEU A 57 2.82 -23.24 -3.53
N ALA A 58 3.11 -24.00 -4.60
CA ALA A 58 3.71 -23.44 -5.81
C ALA A 58 2.74 -22.53 -6.58
N PHE A 59 1.43 -22.81 -6.51
CA PHE A 59 0.41 -21.94 -7.10
C PHE A 59 0.15 -20.70 -6.24
N ASP A 60 0.20 -20.83 -4.91
CA ASP A 60 0.08 -19.71 -3.98
C ASP A 60 1.28 -18.75 -4.10
N ASP A 61 2.52 -19.25 -4.18
CA ASP A 61 3.72 -18.42 -4.38
C ASP A 61 3.75 -17.73 -5.77
N ALA A 62 3.02 -18.28 -6.75
CA ALA A 62 2.88 -17.69 -8.08
C ALA A 62 1.79 -16.61 -8.17
N GLN A 63 0.93 -16.49 -7.15
CA GLN A 63 -0.08 -15.47 -7.09
C GLN A 63 0.58 -14.15 -6.67
N THR A 64 1.03 -13.37 -7.66
CA THR A 64 1.46 -11.99 -7.40
C THR A 64 0.28 -11.21 -6.84
N ASP A 65 0.38 -10.78 -5.59
CA ASP A 65 -0.64 -9.95 -4.98
C ASP A 65 -0.78 -8.65 -5.78
N ALA A 66 -2.01 -8.29 -6.12
CA ALA A 66 -2.31 -7.06 -6.85
C ALA A 66 -3.24 -6.19 -6.01
N MET A 67 -2.99 -4.88 -6.03
CA MET A 67 -3.84 -3.89 -5.37
C MET A 67 -4.42 -2.96 -6.41
N ILE A 68 -5.73 -2.76 -6.35
CA ILE A 68 -6.47 -1.86 -7.25
C ILE A 68 -7.10 -0.76 -6.40
N VAL A 69 -6.81 0.48 -6.74
CA VAL A 69 -7.36 1.66 -6.07
C VAL A 69 -8.20 2.43 -7.07
N SER A 70 -9.52 2.47 -6.87
CA SER A 70 -10.46 3.16 -7.74
C SER A 70 -11.14 4.32 -7.00
N HIS A 71 -11.02 5.53 -7.54
CA HIS A 71 -11.66 6.71 -6.97
C HIS A 71 -13.08 6.89 -7.54
N PHE A 72 -14.09 6.97 -6.68
CA PHE A 72 -15.47 7.23 -7.07
C PHE A 72 -15.82 8.73 -6.98
N PRO A 73 -16.84 9.22 -7.72
CA PRO A 73 -17.75 8.49 -8.61
C PRO A 73 -17.21 8.24 -10.03
N HIS A 74 -16.31 9.09 -10.53
CA HIS A 74 -15.74 9.01 -11.90
C HIS A 74 -14.22 9.27 -11.90
N GLY A 75 -13.53 8.91 -10.81
CA GLY A 75 -12.10 9.11 -10.67
C GLY A 75 -11.28 8.02 -11.37
N PRO A 76 -9.95 8.17 -11.36
CA PRO A 76 -9.07 7.19 -11.98
C PRO A 76 -9.00 5.89 -11.17
N THR A 77 -8.63 4.80 -11.86
CA THR A 77 -8.29 3.52 -11.25
C THR A 77 -6.81 3.24 -11.46
N LEU A 78 -6.10 3.00 -10.36
CA LEU A 78 -4.69 2.67 -10.32
C LEU A 78 -4.53 1.18 -10.03
N TYR A 79 -3.67 0.54 -10.79
CA TYR A 79 -3.34 -0.86 -10.61
C TYR A 79 -1.88 -1.01 -10.19
N PHE A 80 -1.67 -1.77 -9.12
CA PHE A 80 -0.38 -2.01 -8.52
C PHE A 80 -0.10 -3.51 -8.41
N THR A 81 1.14 -3.92 -8.67
CA THR A 81 1.65 -5.21 -8.21
C THR A 81 2.31 -5.02 -6.86
N LEU A 82 1.99 -5.89 -5.91
CA LEU A 82 2.59 -5.91 -4.59
C LEU A 82 3.77 -6.89 -4.56
N HIS A 83 4.81 -6.48 -3.84
CA HIS A 83 6.02 -7.24 -3.58
C HIS A 83 6.36 -7.14 -2.10
N ASN A 84 7.05 -8.14 -1.57
CA ASN A 84 7.58 -8.14 -0.21
C ASN A 84 6.51 -7.82 0.85
N VAL A 85 5.31 -8.41 0.70
CA VAL A 85 4.19 -8.19 1.60
C VAL A 85 4.45 -8.89 2.93
N ALA A 86 4.64 -8.11 3.98
CA ALA A 86 4.63 -8.57 5.36
C ALA A 86 3.32 -8.11 6.01
N LEU A 87 2.46 -9.08 6.34
CA LEU A 87 1.18 -8.82 6.98
C LEU A 87 1.41 -8.38 8.43
N ARG A 88 0.51 -7.54 8.93
CA ARG A 88 0.60 -7.08 10.33
C ARG A 88 0.56 -8.24 11.33
N HIS A 89 -0.21 -9.29 11.07
CA HIS A 89 -0.37 -10.42 11.98
C HIS A 89 0.93 -11.22 12.18
N ASP A 90 1.84 -11.15 11.21
CA ASP A 90 3.12 -11.85 11.23
C ASP A 90 4.24 -11.00 11.85
N LEU A 91 3.96 -9.73 12.16
CA LEU A 91 4.92 -8.85 12.81
C LEU A 91 4.97 -9.13 14.32
N ASP A 92 6.17 -9.22 14.88
CA ASP A 92 6.39 -9.41 16.32
C ASP A 92 5.68 -8.35 17.17
N SER A 93 5.59 -7.12 16.66
CA SER A 93 4.91 -5.98 17.28
C SER A 93 3.38 -6.14 17.39
N TYR A 94 2.77 -7.08 16.66
CA TYR A 94 1.31 -7.30 16.69
C TYR A 94 0.79 -7.59 18.08
N LYS A 95 1.52 -8.39 18.86
CA LYS A 95 1.10 -8.85 20.19
C LYS A 95 1.12 -7.73 21.23
N ASN A 96 1.91 -6.68 21.00
CA ASN A 96 2.23 -5.66 22.01
C ASN A 96 1.64 -4.28 21.68
N THR A 97 1.01 -4.10 20.52
CA THR A 97 0.59 -2.76 20.08
C THR A 97 -0.75 -2.80 19.37
N THR A 98 -1.69 -1.96 19.80
CA THR A 98 -2.94 -1.70 19.08
C THR A 98 -2.74 -0.58 18.05
N VAL A 99 -3.48 -0.65 16.93
CA VAL A 99 -3.39 0.38 15.89
C VAL A 99 -4.24 1.57 16.28
N SER A 100 -3.64 2.76 16.35
CA SER A 100 -4.40 4.01 16.53
C SER A 100 -5.21 4.32 15.28
N GLU A 101 -6.50 4.64 15.45
CA GLU A 101 -7.41 5.06 14.38
C GLU A 101 -7.30 6.56 14.05
N GLN A 102 -6.36 7.26 14.67
CA GLN A 102 -6.09 8.67 14.36
C GLN A 102 -5.71 8.85 12.88
N TYR A 103 -6.08 10.02 12.34
CA TYR A 103 -5.74 10.40 10.97
C TYR A 103 -4.22 10.52 10.83
N PRO A 104 -3.60 9.77 9.89
CA PRO A 104 -2.15 9.70 9.78
C PRO A 104 -1.57 10.92 9.05
N HIS A 105 -0.39 11.35 9.44
CA HIS A 105 0.47 12.16 8.58
C HIS A 105 0.97 11.31 7.42
N LEU A 106 0.98 11.88 6.21
CA LEU A 106 1.49 11.21 5.02
C LEU A 106 2.83 11.82 4.62
N ILE A 107 3.79 10.97 4.29
CA ILE A 107 5.09 11.36 3.73
C ILE A 107 5.18 10.72 2.34
N PHE A 108 5.44 11.54 1.34
CA PHE A 108 5.74 11.10 -0.03
C PHE A 108 7.17 11.51 -0.35
N ASP A 109 8.02 10.54 -0.65
CA ASP A 109 9.43 10.77 -0.98
C ASP A 109 9.72 10.33 -2.42
N ASN A 110 10.47 11.15 -3.15
CA ASN A 110 10.87 10.92 -4.55
C ASN A 110 9.72 10.77 -5.58
N PHE A 111 8.63 11.52 -5.42
CA PHE A 111 7.57 11.66 -6.44
C PHE A 111 7.73 13.02 -7.14
N SER A 112 8.56 13.08 -8.18
CA SER A 112 8.89 14.35 -8.85
C SER A 112 8.48 14.41 -10.31
N SER A 113 8.09 13.28 -10.92
CA SER A 113 7.53 13.30 -12.28
C SER A 113 6.05 13.69 -12.25
N LYS A 114 5.50 14.14 -13.39
CA LYS A 114 4.05 14.42 -13.52
C LYS A 114 3.19 13.19 -13.20
N LEU A 115 3.67 12.00 -13.57
CA LEU A 115 2.99 10.75 -13.22
C LEU A 115 3.13 10.43 -11.73
N GLY A 116 4.30 10.72 -11.15
CA GLY A 116 4.55 10.60 -9.71
C GLY A 116 3.59 11.47 -8.90
N GLU A 117 3.45 12.75 -9.26
CA GLU A 117 2.48 13.67 -8.64
C GLU A 117 1.04 13.14 -8.77
N ARG A 118 0.66 12.60 -9.95
CA ARG A 118 -0.65 12.01 -10.19
C ARG A 118 -0.95 10.81 -9.28
N ILE A 119 0.02 9.91 -9.11
CA ILE A 119 -0.10 8.75 -8.21
C ILE A 119 -0.10 9.19 -6.74
N GLN A 120 0.73 10.16 -6.39
CA GLN A 120 0.76 10.77 -5.07
C GLN A 120 -0.60 11.38 -4.71
N ASP A 121 -1.23 12.13 -5.62
CA ASP A 121 -2.55 12.72 -5.40
C ASP A 121 -3.60 11.63 -5.17
N ALA A 122 -3.64 10.59 -6.01
CA ALA A 122 -4.54 9.46 -5.83
C ALA A 122 -4.37 8.81 -4.44
N LEU A 123 -3.13 8.48 -4.05
CA LEU A 123 -2.85 7.87 -2.75
C LEU A 123 -3.13 8.81 -1.58
N LYS A 124 -2.91 10.12 -1.73
CA LYS A 124 -3.17 11.14 -0.71
C LYS A 124 -4.66 11.24 -0.38
N TYR A 125 -5.52 11.22 -1.38
CA TYR A 125 -6.98 11.37 -1.20
C TYR A 125 -7.67 10.13 -0.65
N LEU A 126 -6.95 9.03 -0.42
CA LEU A 126 -7.46 7.89 0.35
C LEU A 126 -7.56 8.21 1.85
N PHE A 127 -6.84 9.22 2.32
CA PHE A 127 -6.75 9.54 3.74
C PHE A 127 -7.33 10.92 4.05
N PRO A 128 -8.01 11.06 5.20
CA PRO A 128 -8.46 12.35 5.69
C PRO A 128 -7.29 13.22 6.17
N VAL A 129 -7.51 14.53 6.22
CA VAL A 129 -6.51 15.50 6.67
C VAL A 129 -6.20 15.28 8.17
N PRO A 130 -4.92 15.07 8.54
CA PRO A 130 -4.53 14.84 9.93
C PRO A 130 -4.56 16.12 10.75
N LYS A 131 -4.71 15.96 12.06
CA LYS A 131 -4.44 17.03 13.03
C LYS A 131 -2.93 17.14 13.29
N GLU A 132 -2.46 18.32 13.67
CA GLU A 132 -1.04 18.58 13.93
C GLU A 132 -0.45 17.76 15.11
N ASP A 133 -1.30 17.30 16.02
CA ASP A 133 -0.93 16.49 17.19
C ASP A 133 -0.92 14.97 16.92
N SER A 134 -1.23 14.55 15.68
CA SER A 134 -1.26 13.14 15.32
C SER A 134 0.13 12.51 15.40
N LYS A 135 0.23 11.37 16.08
CA LYS A 135 1.48 10.62 16.27
C LYS A 135 1.67 9.52 15.22
N ARG A 136 0.69 9.34 14.35
CA ARG A 136 0.65 8.28 13.34
C ARG A 136 1.19 8.82 12.03
N VAL A 137 2.08 8.07 11.38
CA VAL A 137 2.67 8.45 10.11
C VAL A 137 2.70 7.27 9.14
N MET A 138 2.33 7.54 7.89
CA MET A 138 2.46 6.62 6.77
C MET A 138 3.44 7.21 5.78
N THR A 139 4.38 6.38 5.35
CA THR A 139 5.45 6.77 4.43
C THR A 139 5.30 5.99 3.15
N PHE A 140 5.26 6.73 2.04
CA PHE A 140 5.37 6.24 0.68
C PHE A 140 6.72 6.74 0.15
N SER A 141 7.70 5.85 0.11
CA SER A 141 9.04 6.17 -0.38
C SER A 141 9.25 5.50 -1.73
N ASN A 142 9.58 6.28 -2.75
CA ASN A 142 9.84 5.74 -4.08
C ASN A 142 11.35 5.50 -4.29
N GLU A 143 11.69 4.27 -4.67
CA GLU A 143 13.04 3.84 -5.06
C GLU A 143 12.93 2.92 -6.30
N ASP A 144 13.58 3.26 -7.41
CA ASP A 144 13.53 2.49 -8.66
C ASP A 144 12.12 2.12 -9.18
N ASP A 145 11.17 3.06 -9.03
CA ASP A 145 9.74 2.90 -9.34
C ASP A 145 9.00 1.86 -8.47
N PHE A 146 9.64 1.39 -7.39
CA PHE A 146 8.98 0.65 -6.31
C PHE A 146 8.62 1.63 -5.19
N ILE A 147 7.32 1.72 -4.90
CA ILE A 147 6.80 2.53 -3.82
C ILE A 147 6.78 1.66 -2.56
N SER A 148 7.77 1.88 -1.69
CA SER A 148 7.81 1.29 -0.36
C SER A 148 6.78 1.95 0.55
N PHE A 149 5.81 1.16 1.01
CA PHE A 149 4.87 1.58 2.04
C PHE A 149 5.36 1.13 3.42
N ARG A 150 5.37 2.07 4.37
CA ARG A 150 5.62 1.78 5.79
C ARG A 150 4.66 2.57 6.67
N HIS A 151 4.24 1.98 7.76
CA HIS A 151 3.28 2.59 8.69
C HIS A 151 3.82 2.54 10.13
N HIS A 152 4.13 3.73 10.64
CA HIS A 152 4.77 3.92 11.93
C HIS A 152 3.92 4.79 12.85
N VAL A 153 4.17 4.65 14.15
CA VAL A 153 3.79 5.62 15.18
C VAL A 153 5.08 6.15 15.77
N PHE A 154 5.14 7.47 16.00
CA PHE A 154 6.32 8.11 16.55
C PHE A 154 6.06 8.67 17.95
N VAL A 155 7.10 8.64 18.78
CA VAL A 155 7.13 9.30 20.09
C VAL A 155 8.32 10.24 20.11
N LYS A 156 8.05 11.52 20.40
CA LYS A 156 9.10 12.53 20.59
C LYS A 156 9.67 12.39 21.99
N ILE A 157 10.95 12.06 22.10
CA ILE A 157 11.70 11.99 23.36
C ILE A 157 12.56 13.27 23.44
N PRO A 158 12.30 14.18 24.42
CA PRO A 158 13.13 15.35 24.63
C PRO A 158 14.61 14.95 24.85
N PRO A 159 15.61 15.73 24.38
CA PRO A 159 15.50 17.08 23.83
C PRO A 159 15.31 17.17 22.30
N LYS A 160 15.58 16.12 21.51
CA LYS A 160 15.47 16.14 20.03
C LYS A 160 15.37 14.77 19.34
N GLN A 161 15.12 13.69 20.07
CA GLN A 161 15.09 12.34 19.49
C GLN A 161 13.65 11.92 19.16
N ILE A 162 13.48 11.16 18.08
CA ILE A 162 12.20 10.60 17.67
C ILE A 162 12.37 9.09 17.62
N GLN A 163 11.60 8.38 18.45
CA GLN A 163 11.53 6.94 18.40
C GLN A 163 10.35 6.53 17.51
N LEU A 164 10.62 5.67 16.54
CA LEU A 164 9.60 5.08 15.68
C LEU A 164 9.28 3.67 16.17
N ALA A 165 8.00 3.34 16.17
CA ALA A 165 7.50 1.99 16.37
C ALA A 165 6.66 1.61 15.16
N GLU A 166 6.90 0.44 14.61
CA GLU A 166 6.16 -0.02 13.45
C GLU A 166 4.86 -0.71 13.84
N VAL A 167 3.78 -0.37 13.12
CA VAL A 167 2.43 -0.77 13.47
C VAL A 167 1.67 -1.37 12.29
N GLY A 168 1.95 -1.00 11.04
CA GLY A 168 1.22 -1.54 9.89
C GLY A 168 1.95 -2.63 9.11
N PRO A 169 1.33 -3.14 8.05
CA PRO A 169 1.99 -4.04 7.12
C PRO A 169 3.13 -3.31 6.37
N ARG A 170 4.09 -4.10 5.89
CA ARG A 170 5.13 -3.65 4.96
C ARG A 170 4.82 -4.21 3.60
N PHE A 171 4.95 -3.39 2.57
CA PHE A 171 4.97 -3.89 1.21
C PHE A 171 5.65 -2.86 0.32
N GLU A 172 6.08 -3.34 -0.84
CA GLU A 172 6.48 -2.53 -1.96
C GLU A 172 5.42 -2.69 -3.03
N MET A 173 5.01 -1.58 -3.63
CA MET A 173 4.03 -1.62 -4.71
C MET A 173 4.60 -0.95 -5.95
N LYS A 174 4.34 -1.57 -7.10
CA LYS A 174 4.76 -1.04 -8.39
C LYS A 174 3.53 -0.76 -9.25
N PRO A 175 3.28 0.50 -9.64
CA PRO A 175 2.18 0.82 -10.53
C PRO A 175 2.46 0.24 -11.93
N TYR A 176 1.47 -0.42 -12.52
CA TYR A 176 1.58 -0.94 -13.88
C TYR A 176 0.54 -0.39 -14.86
N GLU A 177 -0.56 0.17 -14.36
CA GLU A 177 -1.62 0.72 -15.20
C GLU A 177 -2.41 1.81 -14.46
N ILE A 178 -2.78 2.86 -15.19
CA ILE A 178 -3.70 3.92 -14.74
C ILE A 178 -4.80 4.09 -15.80
N ARG A 179 -6.05 4.00 -15.36
CA ARG A 179 -7.25 4.20 -16.20
C ARG A 179 -8.03 5.42 -15.75
N GLN A 180 -8.61 6.15 -16.69
CA GLN A 180 -9.52 7.28 -16.45
C GLN A 180 -10.96 6.80 -16.38
N GLY A 181 -11.26 5.99 -15.36
CA GLY A 181 -12.60 5.45 -15.11
C GLY A 181 -12.59 4.57 -13.89
N THR A 182 -13.77 4.19 -13.43
CA THR A 182 -13.93 3.28 -12.29
C THR A 182 -13.62 1.84 -12.68
N ILE A 183 -13.47 0.96 -11.68
CA ILE A 183 -13.19 -0.46 -11.91
C ILE A 183 -14.23 -1.18 -12.78
N GLU A 184 -15.50 -0.73 -12.75
CA GLU A 184 -16.58 -1.32 -13.56
C GLU A 184 -16.48 -0.94 -15.04
N GLN A 185 -15.83 0.18 -15.36
CA GLN A 185 -15.73 0.68 -16.73
C GLN A 185 -14.51 0.08 -17.43
N THR A 186 -14.66 -1.12 -17.99
CA THR A 186 -13.60 -1.86 -18.68
C THR A 186 -13.07 -1.16 -19.93
N GLU A 187 -13.89 -0.35 -20.59
CA GLU A 187 -13.55 0.37 -21.82
C GLU A 187 -12.96 1.77 -21.57
N ALA A 188 -12.72 2.14 -20.30
CA ALA A 188 -12.13 3.43 -19.95
C ALA A 188 -10.75 3.65 -20.57
N GLU A 189 -10.44 4.90 -20.88
CA GLU A 189 -9.16 5.28 -21.49
C GLU A 189 -7.99 4.97 -20.54
N ARG A 190 -6.93 4.36 -21.10
CA ARG A 190 -5.69 4.07 -20.38
C ARG A 190 -4.78 5.30 -20.45
N GLU A 191 -4.74 6.07 -19.36
CA GLU A 191 -3.86 7.23 -19.20
C GLU A 191 -2.39 6.81 -19.28
N TRP A 192 -2.06 5.68 -18.64
CA TRP A 192 -0.69 5.18 -18.63
C TRP A 192 -0.62 3.66 -18.42
N VAL A 193 0.36 3.02 -19.05
CA VAL A 193 0.66 1.58 -18.92
C VAL A 193 2.17 1.36 -18.88
N LEU A 194 2.61 0.45 -18.01
CA LEU A 194 4.00 0.04 -17.90
C LEU A 194 4.44 -0.80 -19.11
N ALA A 195 5.39 -0.27 -19.87
CA ALA A 195 5.88 -0.90 -21.10
C ALA A 195 7.08 -1.85 -20.84
N HIS A 196 6.79 -3.09 -20.43
CA HIS A 196 7.80 -4.10 -20.06
C HIS A 196 8.80 -4.45 -21.19
N TYR A 197 8.31 -4.57 -22.43
CA TYR A 197 9.10 -5.10 -23.56
C TYR A 197 9.72 -4.02 -24.45
N SER A 198 9.88 -2.80 -23.93
CA SER A 198 10.56 -1.72 -24.66
C SER A 198 12.08 -1.74 -24.43
N ARG A 199 12.86 -1.41 -25.46
CA ARG A 199 14.34 -1.45 -25.43
C ARG A 199 14.96 -0.64 -24.28
N THR A 200 14.29 0.45 -23.88
CA THR A 200 14.74 1.36 -22.81
C THR A 200 13.94 1.19 -21.51
N ALA A 201 13.08 0.18 -21.39
CA ALA A 201 12.22 -0.04 -20.21
C ALA A 201 13.01 0.01 -18.90
N LYS A 202 14.12 -0.74 -18.82
CA LYS A 202 14.94 -0.86 -17.61
C LYS A 202 15.79 0.38 -17.27
N LYS A 203 15.86 1.36 -18.17
CA LYS A 203 16.70 2.56 -18.01
C LYS A 203 15.89 3.80 -17.63
N ARG A 204 14.57 3.72 -17.65
CA ARG A 204 13.68 4.84 -17.36
C ARG A 204 13.19 4.70 -15.93
N SER A 205 13.33 5.75 -15.13
CA SER A 205 12.47 5.93 -13.98
C SER A 205 11.24 6.71 -14.42
N ILE A 206 10.09 6.23 -13.99
CA ILE A 206 8.79 6.75 -14.37
C ILE A 206 8.25 7.68 -13.28
N LEU A 207 8.51 7.36 -12.01
CA LEU A 207 8.01 8.11 -10.85
C LEU A 207 8.95 9.25 -10.43
N THR A 208 10.25 9.09 -10.67
CA THR A 208 11.22 10.18 -10.48
C THR A 208 11.39 10.98 -11.77
N GLY A 209 11.28 12.30 -11.66
CA GLY A 209 11.64 13.23 -12.72
C GLY A 209 13.16 13.34 -12.85
N PRO A 210 13.67 13.85 -13.99
CA PRO A 210 15.08 14.17 -14.14
C PRO A 210 15.51 15.13 -13.01
N PRO A 211 16.73 14.99 -12.46
CA PRO A 211 17.17 15.84 -11.37
C PRO A 211 17.05 17.31 -11.77
N PRO A 212 16.61 18.19 -10.86
CA PRO A 212 16.52 19.61 -11.14
C PRO A 212 17.89 20.10 -11.62
N ARG A 213 17.92 20.76 -12.78
CA ARG A 213 19.16 21.32 -13.30
C ARG A 213 19.70 22.33 -12.28
N PRO A 214 20.97 22.23 -11.84
CA PRO A 214 21.54 23.20 -10.93
C PRO A 214 21.49 24.59 -11.61
N GLY A 215 20.64 25.49 -11.10
CA GLY A 215 20.50 26.87 -11.61
C GLY A 215 19.08 27.39 -11.84
N ALA A 216 18.02 26.59 -11.69
CA ALA A 216 16.65 27.09 -11.78
C ALA A 216 16.17 27.65 -10.43
N SER A 217 16.62 28.84 -10.06
CA SER A 217 16.05 29.61 -8.95
C SER A 217 14.68 30.15 -9.36
N THR A 218 13.61 29.61 -8.79
CA THR A 218 12.26 30.20 -8.88
C THR A 218 12.20 31.43 -7.99
N HIS A 219 12.49 32.61 -8.55
CA HIS A 219 12.07 33.87 -7.94
C HIS A 219 10.56 34.00 -8.14
N GLN A 220 9.78 33.62 -7.13
CA GLN A 220 8.41 34.10 -6.96
C GLN A 220 8.46 35.32 -6.03
N GLU A 221 8.33 36.51 -6.63
CA GLU A 221 8.02 37.73 -5.90
C GLU A 221 6.65 37.59 -5.25
N ASP A 222 6.65 37.47 -3.92
CA ASP A 222 5.46 37.50 -3.10
C ASP A 222 5.11 38.96 -2.80
N SER A 223 4.32 39.58 -3.69
CA SER A 223 3.77 40.92 -3.48
C SER A 223 2.24 40.88 -3.40
N ARG A 224 1.71 40.55 -2.22
CA ARG A 224 0.34 40.88 -1.82
C ARG A 224 0.28 41.30 -0.35
N GLU A 225 0.63 42.56 -0.08
CA GLU A 225 0.13 43.25 1.11
C GLU A 225 -1.29 43.80 0.84
N PRO A 226 -2.23 43.72 1.81
CA PRO A 226 -3.57 44.27 1.64
C PRO A 226 -3.61 45.78 1.97
N ALA A 227 -4.13 46.57 1.05
CA ALA A 227 -4.27 48.02 1.18
C ALA A 227 -5.22 48.41 2.35
N LYS A 228 -4.69 49.15 3.33
CA LYS A 228 -5.48 49.82 4.38
C LYS A 228 -6.31 50.95 3.77
N LYS A 229 -7.64 50.82 3.79
CA LYS A 229 -8.57 51.94 3.50
C LYS A 229 -8.43 53.03 4.57
N ARG A 230 -7.90 54.20 4.20
CA ARG A 230 -8.02 55.43 5.02
C ARG A 230 -9.42 56.00 4.83
N ALA A 231 -10.19 56.02 5.91
CA ALA A 231 -11.39 56.83 6.02
C ALA A 231 -10.98 58.32 6.01
N ARG A 232 -11.60 59.12 5.14
CA ARG A 232 -11.55 60.59 5.24
C ARG A 232 -12.79 61.05 5.99
N ARG A 233 -12.54 61.89 7.00
CA ARG A 233 -13.50 62.82 7.61
C ARG A 233 -13.98 63.83 6.57
#